data_AF-A0AAN9MZT3-F1
#
_entry.id   AF-A0AAN9MZT3-F1
#
_cell.length_a   1.000
_cell.length_b   1.000
_cell.length_c   1.000
_cell.angle_alpha   90.00
_cell.angle_beta   90.00
_cell.angle_gamma   90.00
#
_symmetry.space_group_name_H-M   'P 1'
#
loop_
_entity.id
_entity.type
_entity.pdbx_description
1 polymer ?
#
loop_
_entity_poly.entity_id
_entity_poly.type
_entity_poly.pdbx_seq_one_letter_code
_entity_poly.pdbx_strand_id
1 'polypeptide(L)'
;MGYTMKFMLCSVLSLLFFQTVVSLTQVRFQHPLDPLTEQEITIVQTKVLEKYPTKSNKLSFHYIGLDDPEKNAVLRWESIKPTIVTVPRKALAITIINDQVHEIIIDLGPERIVSDNVHTGNGFPTLSVDEQLKAIELPQKL
;
A
#
# COMPACT_ATOMS: atom_id res chain seq x y z
N MET A 1 56.53 -4.74 -19.28
CA MET A 1 55.30 -5.23 -19.94
C MET A 1 54.31 -5.90 -18.98
N GLY A 2 54.73 -6.69 -17.99
CA GLY A 2 53.80 -7.36 -17.05
C GLY A 2 53.07 -6.42 -16.06
N TYR A 3 53.70 -5.34 -15.61
CA TYR A 3 53.09 -4.40 -14.66
C TYR A 3 52.01 -3.50 -15.30
N THR A 4 52.22 -3.07 -16.55
CA THR A 4 51.26 -2.25 -17.31
C THR A 4 49.99 -3.03 -17.63
N MET A 5 50.11 -4.33 -17.94
CA MET A 5 48.97 -5.21 -18.20
C MET A 5 48.13 -5.48 -16.94
N LYS A 6 48.77 -5.61 -15.77
CA LYS A 6 48.07 -5.72 -14.47
C LYS A 6 47.33 -4.45 -14.08
N PHE A 7 47.94 -3.28 -14.28
CA PHE A 7 47.28 -1.99 -14.03
C PHE A 7 46.05 -1.78 -14.93
N MET A 8 46.17 -2.13 -16.22
CA MET A 8 45.06 -2.05 -17.16
C MET A 8 43.93 -3.00 -16.78
N LEU A 9 44.25 -4.23 -16.35
CA LEU A 9 43.26 -5.22 -15.90
C LEU A 9 42.50 -4.75 -14.63
N CYS A 10 43.20 -4.17 -13.65
CA CYS A 10 42.57 -3.60 -12.46
C CYS A 10 41.66 -2.39 -12.79
N SER A 11 42.09 -1.55 -13.73
CA SER A 11 41.28 -0.41 -14.21
C SER A 11 40.00 -0.89 -14.91
N VAL A 12 40.10 -1.90 -15.77
CA VAL A 12 38.93 -2.49 -16.44
C VAL A 12 38.00 -3.17 -15.43
N LEU A 13 38.53 -3.95 -14.48
CA LEU A 13 37.70 -4.57 -13.43
C LEU A 13 36.96 -3.52 -12.60
N SER A 14 37.65 -2.46 -12.16
CA SER A 14 37.03 -1.39 -11.38
C SER A 14 35.94 -0.63 -12.17
N LEU A 15 36.17 -0.33 -13.45
CA LEU A 15 35.14 0.23 -14.34
C LEU A 15 33.91 -0.68 -14.47
N LEU A 16 34.11 -1.99 -14.61
CA LEU A 16 33.02 -2.97 -14.67
C LEU A 16 32.25 -3.06 -13.34
N PHE A 17 32.94 -3.01 -12.19
CA PHE A 17 32.31 -2.92 -10.86
C PHE A 17 31.52 -1.62 -10.68
N PHE A 18 32.02 -0.48 -11.18
CA PHE A 18 31.27 0.78 -11.13
C PHE A 18 30.01 0.75 -12.01
N GLN A 19 30.07 0.16 -13.21
CA GLN A 19 28.91 0.05 -14.09
C GLN A 19 27.82 -0.88 -13.55
N THR A 20 28.18 -1.96 -12.84
CA THR A 20 27.20 -2.84 -12.19
C THR A 20 26.50 -2.13 -11.02
N VAL A 21 27.21 -1.35 -10.21
CA VAL A 21 26.63 -0.55 -9.10
C VAL A 21 25.67 0.52 -9.61
N VAL A 22 25.99 1.21 -10.71
CA VAL A 22 25.11 2.23 -11.32
C VAL A 22 23.84 1.60 -11.93
N SER A 23 23.93 0.39 -12.50
CA SER A 23 22.77 -0.29 -13.09
C SER A 23 21.80 -0.87 -12.04
N LEU A 24 22.31 -1.21 -10.85
CA LEU A 24 21.52 -1.70 -9.71
C LEU A 24 20.79 -0.58 -8.94
N THR A 25 21.10 0.69 -9.22
CA THR A 25 20.57 1.85 -8.49
C THR A 25 19.58 2.68 -9.32
N GLN A 26 18.81 2.04 -10.20
CA GLN A 26 17.60 2.69 -10.72
C GLN A 26 16.61 2.85 -9.56
N VAL A 27 16.67 4.01 -8.89
CA VAL A 27 15.75 4.40 -7.84
C VAL A 27 14.36 4.45 -8.46
N ARG A 28 13.59 3.37 -8.28
CA ARG A 28 12.18 3.36 -8.63
C ARG A 28 11.46 4.18 -7.58
N PHE A 29 11.16 5.42 -7.93
CA PHE A 29 10.31 6.25 -7.10
C PHE A 29 8.87 5.77 -7.24
N GLN A 30 8.25 5.43 -6.11
CA GLN A 30 6.82 5.14 -6.07
C GLN A 30 6.06 6.43 -6.43
N HIS A 31 5.21 6.35 -7.45
CA HIS A 31 4.36 7.46 -7.81
C HIS A 31 3.28 7.63 -6.72
N PRO A 32 2.92 8.86 -6.31
CA PRO A 32 1.90 9.08 -5.26
C PRO A 32 0.56 8.41 -5.57
N LEU A 33 0.21 8.27 -6.85
CA LEU A 33 -1.00 7.63 -7.35
C LEU A 33 -0.79 6.18 -7.82
N ASP A 34 0.35 5.56 -7.53
CA ASP A 34 0.50 4.13 -7.78
C ASP A 34 -0.58 3.36 -6.99
N PRO A 35 -1.10 2.25 -7.53
CA PRO A 35 -2.02 1.40 -6.78
C PRO A 35 -1.35 0.92 -5.47
N LEU A 36 -2.18 0.50 -4.52
CA LEU A 36 -1.65 -0.09 -3.30
C LEU A 36 -0.84 -1.34 -3.63
N THR A 37 0.34 -1.44 -3.03
CA THR A 37 1.18 -2.65 -3.07
C THR A 37 0.62 -3.71 -2.12
N GLU A 38 1.03 -4.97 -2.31
CA GLU A 38 0.68 -6.06 -1.38
C GLU A 38 1.10 -5.77 0.07
N GLN A 39 2.25 -5.13 0.25
CA GLN A 39 2.74 -4.73 1.56
C GLN A 39 1.84 -3.65 2.19
N GLU A 40 1.43 -2.65 1.41
CA GLU A 40 0.50 -1.60 1.89
C GLU A 40 -0.87 -2.18 2.26
N ILE A 41 -1.40 -3.12 1.47
CA ILE A 41 -2.66 -3.83 1.79
C ILE A 41 -2.48 -4.64 3.09
N THR A 42 -1.35 -5.31 3.26
CA THR A 42 -1.03 -6.07 4.48
C THR A 42 -0.98 -5.14 5.70
N ILE A 43 -0.35 -3.97 5.59
CA ILE A 43 -0.32 -2.95 6.65
C ILE A 43 -1.75 -2.56 7.03
N VAL A 44 -2.61 -2.27 6.05
CA VAL A 44 -4.02 -1.93 6.32
C VAL A 44 -4.72 -3.05 7.09
N GLN A 45 -4.61 -4.29 6.62
CA GLN A 45 -5.22 -5.44 7.27
C GLN A 45 -4.70 -5.61 8.71
N THR A 46 -3.38 -5.58 8.90
CA THR A 46 -2.75 -5.70 10.21
C THR A 46 -3.23 -4.62 11.16
N LYS A 47 -3.24 -3.35 10.75
CA LYS A 47 -3.66 -2.25 11.64
C LYS A 47 -5.13 -2.33 12.03
N VAL A 48 -5.99 -2.71 11.10
CA VAL A 48 -7.42 -2.92 11.39
C VAL A 48 -7.62 -4.12 12.33
N LEU A 49 -6.92 -5.23 12.11
CA LEU A 49 -7.02 -6.44 12.95
C LEU A 49 -6.40 -6.27 14.33
N GLU A 50 -5.36 -5.44 14.46
CA GLU A 50 -4.79 -5.05 15.76
C GLU A 50 -5.80 -4.27 16.59
N LYS A 51 -6.51 -3.31 15.98
CA LYS A 51 -7.56 -2.53 16.65
C LYS A 51 -8.81 -3.36 16.92
N TYR A 52 -9.19 -4.24 16.00
CA TYR A 52 -10.38 -5.09 16.08
C TYR A 52 -10.01 -6.59 15.95
N PRO A 53 -9.48 -7.21 17.02
CA PRO A 53 -9.13 -8.62 16.99
C PRO A 53 -10.35 -9.50 16.67
N THR A 54 -10.18 -10.47 15.76
CA THR A 54 -11.26 -11.37 15.31
C THR A 54 -11.76 -12.33 16.39
N LYS A 55 -11.01 -12.47 17.49
CA LYS A 55 -11.45 -13.25 18.66
C LYS A 55 -12.67 -12.64 19.35
N SER A 56 -12.82 -11.31 19.29
CA SER A 56 -13.89 -10.56 19.95
C SER A 56 -14.78 -9.78 18.98
N ASN A 57 -14.41 -9.71 17.70
CA ASN A 57 -15.12 -8.93 16.70
C ASN A 57 -15.42 -9.79 15.46
N LYS A 58 -16.62 -9.61 14.89
CA LYS A 58 -16.91 -10.08 13.53
C LYS A 58 -16.49 -8.98 12.56
N LEU A 59 -15.62 -9.31 11.61
CA LEU A 59 -15.01 -8.32 10.72
C LEU A 59 -14.94 -8.85 9.28
N SER A 60 -15.34 -8.02 8.32
CA SER A 60 -15.13 -8.21 6.89
C SER A 60 -14.63 -6.93 6.22
N PHE A 61 -13.71 -7.07 5.26
CA PHE A 61 -13.26 -5.97 4.42
C PHE A 61 -14.10 -5.95 3.14
N HIS A 62 -14.70 -4.81 2.81
CA HIS A 62 -15.52 -4.63 1.62
C HIS A 62 -14.83 -3.75 0.58
N TYR A 63 -13.92 -2.88 1.01
CA TYR A 63 -13.07 -2.07 0.15
C TYR A 63 -11.73 -1.78 0.84
N ILE A 64 -10.64 -1.82 0.08
CA ILE A 64 -9.32 -1.30 0.47
C ILE A 64 -8.77 -0.57 -0.76
N GLY A 65 -8.48 0.72 -0.62
CA GLY A 65 -7.99 1.54 -1.72
C GLY A 65 -7.14 2.70 -1.26
N LEU A 66 -6.42 3.31 -2.20
CA LEU A 66 -5.65 4.51 -1.95
C LEU A 66 -6.61 5.65 -1.60
N ASP A 67 -6.36 6.34 -0.48
CA ASP A 67 -6.99 7.61 -0.17
C ASP A 67 -6.28 8.71 -0.97
N ASP A 68 -7.02 9.42 -1.81
CA ASP A 68 -6.44 10.32 -2.81
C ASP A 68 -5.56 11.39 -2.13
N PRO A 69 -4.28 11.49 -2.50
CA PRO A 69 -3.41 12.52 -1.96
C PRO A 69 -3.90 13.91 -2.38
N GLU A 70 -3.54 14.92 -1.57
CA GLU A 70 -3.92 16.30 -1.85
C GLU A 70 -3.36 16.74 -3.21
N LYS A 71 -4.22 17.36 -4.04
CA LYS A 71 -3.91 17.68 -5.44
C LYS A 71 -2.67 18.55 -5.59
N ASN A 72 -2.52 19.59 -4.77
CA ASN A 72 -1.35 20.46 -4.84
C ASN A 72 -0.06 19.74 -4.46
N ALA A 73 -0.10 18.77 -3.53
CA ALA A 73 1.03 17.92 -3.18
C ALA A 73 1.47 17.06 -4.37
N VAL A 74 0.53 16.48 -5.13
CA VAL A 74 0.82 15.73 -6.36
C VAL A 74 1.42 16.63 -7.44
N LEU A 75 0.82 17.80 -7.70
CA LEU A 75 1.36 18.77 -8.68
C LEU A 75 2.77 19.24 -8.29
N ARG A 76 3.01 19.47 -7.00
CA ARG A 76 4.34 19.84 -6.49
C ARG A 76 5.34 18.71 -6.68
N TRP A 77 4.95 17.47 -6.35
CA TRP A 77 5.78 16.28 -6.57
C TRP A 77 6.17 16.12 -8.05
N GLU A 78 5.22 16.34 -8.96
CA GLU A 78 5.46 16.28 -10.40
C GLU A 78 6.47 17.34 -10.87
N SER A 79 6.35 18.57 -10.35
CA SER A 79 7.18 19.71 -10.74
C SER A 79 8.62 19.67 -10.21
N ILE A 80 8.84 19.22 -8.98
CA ILE A 80 10.17 19.25 -8.32
C ILE A 80 10.86 17.88 -8.34
N LYS A 81 10.17 16.85 -8.85
CA LYS A 81 10.60 15.44 -8.92
C LYS A 81 10.74 14.76 -7.53
N PRO A 82 10.59 13.44 -7.45
CA PRO A 82 10.52 12.68 -6.20
C PRO A 82 11.77 12.72 -5.30
N THR A 83 12.89 13.27 -5.78
CA THR A 83 14.13 13.35 -5.01
C THR A 83 14.06 14.37 -3.86
N ILE A 84 13.08 15.28 -3.90
CA ILE A 84 12.98 16.42 -2.95
C ILE A 84 11.66 16.40 -2.17
N VAL A 85 10.59 15.88 -2.76
CA VAL A 85 9.24 15.90 -2.16
C VAL A 85 8.71 14.48 -2.04
N THR A 86 8.28 14.10 -0.85
CA THR A 86 7.53 12.87 -0.60
C THR A 86 6.08 13.23 -0.30
N VAL A 87 5.14 12.55 -0.96
CA VAL A 87 3.71 12.69 -0.71
C VAL A 87 3.28 11.53 0.20
N PRO A 88 2.76 11.80 1.41
CA PRO A 88 2.26 10.75 2.28
C PRO A 88 1.14 9.97 1.59
N ARG A 89 1.25 8.64 1.61
CA ARG A 89 0.22 7.75 1.09
C ARG A 89 -0.68 7.29 2.23
N LYS A 90 -1.98 7.33 2.00
CA LYS A 90 -2.98 6.85 2.93
C LYS A 90 -3.85 5.83 2.22
N ALA A 91 -4.46 4.94 3.00
CA ALA A 91 -5.44 3.99 2.51
C ALA A 91 -6.78 4.20 3.21
N LEU A 92 -7.86 4.09 2.45
CA LEU A 92 -9.22 3.96 2.94
C LEU A 92 -9.58 2.48 2.99
N ALA A 93 -10.00 2.00 4.16
CA ALA A 93 -10.64 0.71 4.34
C ALA A 93 -12.10 0.92 4.70
N ILE A 94 -13.01 0.31 3.93
CA ILE A 94 -14.43 0.19 4.31
C ILE A 94 -14.63 -1.23 4.81
N THR A 95 -14.98 -1.35 6.08
CA THR A 95 -15.16 -2.63 6.76
C THR A 95 -16.54 -2.72 7.39
N ILE A 96 -17.05 -3.94 7.55
CA ILE A 96 -18.19 -4.19 8.42
C ILE A 96 -17.65 -4.85 9.68
N ILE A 97 -17.83 -4.19 10.82
CA ILE A 97 -17.34 -4.62 12.13
C ILE A 97 -18.54 -4.69 13.07
N ASN A 98 -18.84 -5.88 13.60
CA ASN A 98 -19.98 -6.10 14.49
C ASN A 98 -21.29 -5.48 13.96
N ASP A 99 -21.56 -5.71 12.68
CA ASP A 99 -22.75 -5.24 11.96
C ASP A 99 -22.81 -3.71 11.73
N GLN A 100 -21.72 -2.99 11.99
CA GLN A 100 -21.57 -1.56 11.70
C GLN A 100 -20.59 -1.33 10.56
N VAL A 101 -20.86 -0.35 9.70
CA VAL A 101 -19.94 0.03 8.62
C VAL A 101 -18.93 1.03 9.17
N HIS A 102 -17.65 0.70 9.06
CA HIS A 102 -16.54 1.56 9.46
C HIS A 102 -15.78 2.08 8.25
N GLU A 103 -15.50 3.38 8.26
CA GLU A 103 -14.62 4.07 7.32
C GLU A 103 -13.31 4.40 8.04
N ILE A 104 -12.26 3.65 7.72
CA ILE A 104 -10.98 3.72 8.42
C ILE A 104 -9.93 4.28 7.47
N ILE A 105 -9.25 5.36 7.87
CA ILE A 105 -8.12 5.93 7.14
C ILE A 105 -6.83 5.53 7.85
N ILE A 106 -5.89 4.95 7.10
CA ILE A 106 -4.59 4.50 7.58
C ILE A 106 -3.49 5.28 6.86
N ASP A 107 -2.57 5.86 7.63
CA ASP A 107 -1.34 6.46 7.09
C ASP A 107 -0.30 5.35 6.89
N LEU A 108 0.10 5.10 5.65
CA LEU A 108 0.94 3.97 5.27
C LEU A 108 2.42 4.21 5.56
N GLY A 109 2.85 5.47 5.70
CA GLY A 109 4.24 5.80 6.05
C GLY A 109 4.60 5.47 7.51
N PRO A 110 3.90 6.05 8.49
CA PRO A 110 4.06 5.74 9.92
C PRO A 110 3.22 4.55 10.39
N GLU A 111 2.51 3.87 9.48
CA GLU A 111 1.69 2.68 9.76
C GLU A 111 0.71 2.85 10.92
N ARG A 112 -0.12 3.89 10.89
CA ARG A 112 -1.09 4.18 11.96
C ARG A 112 -2.46 4.57 11.44
N ILE A 113 -3.49 4.25 12.22
CA ILE A 113 -4.86 4.69 11.98
C ILE A 113 -4.95 6.20 12.23
N VAL A 114 -5.45 6.94 11.23
CA VAL A 114 -5.67 8.39 11.28
C VAL A 114 -7.08 8.70 11.74
N SER A 115 -8.07 7.97 11.23
CA SER A 115 -9.47 8.10 11.59
C SER A 115 -10.18 6.75 11.47
N ASP A 116 -11.27 6.63 12.22
CA ASP A 116 -12.15 5.47 12.20
C ASP A 116 -13.54 5.97 12.58
N ASN A 117 -14.41 6.08 11.58
CA ASN A 117 -15.75 6.62 11.72
C ASN A 117 -16.78 5.54 11.38
N VAL A 118 -17.87 5.49 12.15
CA VAL A 118 -19.00 4.64 11.83
C VAL A 118 -19.93 5.38 10.86
N HIS A 119 -20.19 4.79 9.70
CA HIS A 119 -21.19 5.31 8.76
C HIS A 119 -22.59 5.14 9.33
N THR A 120 -23.32 6.24 9.44
CA THR A 120 -24.69 6.29 10.00
C THR A 120 -25.74 6.67 8.96
N GLY A 121 -25.32 6.92 7.71
CA GLY A 121 -26.21 7.24 6.61
C GLY A 121 -26.87 6.01 5.99
N ASN A 122 -27.61 6.24 4.91
CA ASN A 122 -28.16 5.17 4.09
C ASN A 122 -27.08 4.57 3.16
N GLY A 123 -27.37 3.40 2.60
CA GLY A 123 -26.49 2.70 1.68
C GLY A 123 -25.55 1.72 2.39
N PHE A 124 -25.09 0.71 1.64
CA PHE A 124 -24.22 -0.35 2.14
C PHE A 124 -22.97 -0.47 1.27
N PRO A 125 -21.86 -1.02 1.79
CA PRO A 125 -20.66 -1.28 1.02
C PRO A 125 -20.89 -2.25 -0.13
N THR A 126 -19.90 -2.35 -1.02
CA THR A 126 -19.84 -3.39 -2.05
C THR A 126 -19.87 -4.78 -1.45
N LEU A 127 -20.58 -5.71 -2.09
CA LEU A 127 -20.62 -7.09 -1.62
C LEU A 127 -19.25 -7.77 -1.74
N SER A 128 -18.82 -8.45 -0.69
CA SER A 128 -17.66 -9.33 -0.74
C SER A 128 -17.99 -10.60 -1.52
N VAL A 129 -16.98 -11.24 -2.09
CA VAL A 129 -17.15 -12.54 -2.76
C VAL A 129 -17.55 -13.61 -1.74
N ASP A 130 -16.93 -13.60 -0.56
CA ASP A 130 -17.17 -14.60 0.49
C ASP A 130 -18.61 -14.61 1.00
N GLU A 131 -19.24 -13.45 1.20
CA GLU A 131 -20.62 -13.41 1.68
C GLU A 131 -21.61 -13.84 0.59
N GLN A 132 -21.35 -13.50 -0.67
CA GLN A 132 -22.16 -13.94 -1.80
C GLN A 132 -22.13 -15.47 -1.95
N LEU A 133 -20.93 -16.07 -1.85
CA LEU A 133 -20.78 -17.52 -1.89
C LEU A 133 -21.56 -18.20 -0.77
N LYS A 134 -21.44 -17.69 0.46
CA LYS A 134 -22.21 -18.21 1.61
C LYS A 134 -23.72 -18.07 1.41
N ALA A 135 -24.18 -16.95 0.84
CA ALA A 135 -25.60 -16.71 0.59
C ALA A 135 -26.17 -17.70 -0.45
N ILE A 136 -25.41 -18.01 -1.51
CA ILE A 136 -25.84 -18.94 -2.57
C ILE A 136 -26.00 -20.38 -2.05
N GLU A 137 -25.25 -20.77 -1.02
CA GLU A 137 -25.38 -22.10 -0.40
C GLU A 137 -26.65 -22.27 0.45
N LEU A 138 -27.24 -21.18 0.96
CA LEU A 138 -28.33 -21.28 1.95
C LEU A 138 -29.56 -22.04 1.43
N PRO A 139 -30.07 -21.80 0.21
CA PRO A 139 -31.24 -22.51 -0.30
C PRO A 139 -31.02 -24.01 -0.50
N GLN A 140 -29.77 -24.46 -0.62
CA GLN A 140 -29.43 -25.88 -0.83
C GLN A 140 -29.50 -26.70 0.47
N LYS A 141 -29.57 -26.02 1.63
CA LYS A 141 -29.64 -26.65 2.96
C LYS A 141 -31.06 -26.71 3.52
N LEU A 142 -32.05 -26.27 2.74
CA LEU A 142 -33.48 -26.33 3.05
C LEU A 142 -34.09 -27.68 2.65
#